data_AF-K9GAR8-F1
#
_entry.id   AF-K9GAR8-F1
#
_cell.length_a   1.000
_cell.length_b   1.000
_cell.length_c   1.000
_cell.angle_alpha   90.00
_cell.angle_beta   90.00
_cell.angle_gamma   90.00
#
_symmetry.space_group_name_H-M   'P 1'
#
loop_
_entity.id
_entity.type
_entity.pdbx_description
1 polymer ?
#
loop_
_entity_poly.entity_id
_entity_poly.type
_entity_poly.pdbx_seq_one_letter_code
_entity_poly.pdbx_strand_id
1 'polypeptide(L)'
;MSFTLLQASAAAFALLSVGHTIKGRQWTADTRFKAIAGTTSWTCGTLGWYQVRLLHWQWSRDPSLLQDPLNKAMAGIVNILLWASSAWYSKYGINDTAVVIAISAALQAFGVGKACL
;
A
#
# COMPACT_ATOMS: atom_id res chain seq x y z
N MET A 1 -13.12 -1.29 22.77
CA MET A 1 -12.79 -2.17 21.64
C MET A 1 -11.28 -2.13 21.46
N SER A 2 -10.59 -3.28 21.48
CA SER A 2 -9.14 -3.35 21.23
C SER A 2 -8.85 -3.21 19.73
N PHE A 3 -7.93 -2.33 19.37
CA PHE A 3 -7.49 -2.15 17.98
C PHE A 3 -6.76 -3.41 17.50
N THR A 4 -7.16 -4.00 16.37
CA THR A 4 -6.47 -5.16 15.80
C THR A 4 -5.34 -4.74 14.86
N LEU A 5 -4.35 -5.62 14.65
CA LEU A 5 -3.26 -5.36 13.69
C LEU A 5 -3.77 -5.16 12.27
N LEU A 6 -4.86 -5.83 11.88
CA LEU A 6 -5.50 -5.63 10.58
C LEU A 6 -6.17 -4.27 10.48
N GLN A 7 -6.78 -3.76 11.55
CA GLN A 7 -7.31 -2.39 11.60
C GLN A 7 -6.18 -1.34 11.53
N ALA A 8 -5.06 -1.58 12.23
CA ALA A 8 -3.88 -0.73 12.14
C ALA A 8 -3.30 -0.72 10.71
N SER A 9 -3.22 -1.89 10.08
CA SER A 9 -2.79 -2.03 8.68
C SER A 9 -3.75 -1.29 7.74
N ALA A 10 -5.06 -1.45 7.89
CA ALA A 10 -6.05 -0.73 7.09
C ALA A 10 -5.94 0.80 7.24
N ALA A 11 -5.70 1.30 8.46
CA ALA A 11 -5.46 2.72 8.69
C ALA A 11 -4.16 3.19 8.03
N ALA A 12 -3.07 2.42 8.13
CA ALA A 12 -1.80 2.72 7.47
C ALA A 12 -1.96 2.80 5.94
N PHE A 13 -2.70 1.86 5.34
CA PHE A 13 -2.98 1.87 3.91
C PHE A 13 -3.90 3.00 3.47
N ALA A 14 -4.83 3.43 4.32
CA ALA A 14 -5.60 4.64 4.07
C ALA A 14 -4.69 5.87 3.99
N LEU A 15 -3.77 6.03 4.95
CA LEU A 15 -2.80 7.14 4.94
C LEU A 15 -1.83 7.06 3.75
N LEU A 16 -1.29 5.87 3.46
CA LEU A 16 -0.45 5.63 2.29
C LEU A 16 -1.16 5.99 0.99
N SER A 17 -2.44 5.63 0.83
CA SER A 17 -3.19 5.96 -0.39
C SER A 17 -3.31 7.47 -0.61
N VAL A 18 -3.52 8.24 0.47
CA VAL A 18 -3.56 9.70 0.42
C VAL A 18 -2.16 10.25 0.10
N GLY A 19 -1.12 9.78 0.79
CA GLY A 19 0.26 10.18 0.57
C GLY A 19 0.73 9.93 -0.87
N HIS A 20 0.46 8.73 -1.41
CA HIS A 20 0.77 8.38 -2.79
C HIS A 20 0.00 9.23 -3.80
N THR A 21 -1.26 9.58 -3.52
CA THR A 21 -2.02 10.50 -4.37
C THR A 21 -1.37 11.88 -4.42
N ILE A 22 -0.96 12.43 -3.27
CA ILE A 22 -0.31 13.74 -3.19
C ILE A 22 1.05 13.71 -3.90
N LYS A 23 1.90 12.73 -3.57
CA LYS A 23 3.23 12.57 -4.19
C LYS A 23 3.15 12.29 -5.68
N GLY A 24 2.19 11.47 -6.10
CA GLY A 24 1.91 11.20 -7.50
C GLY A 24 1.60 12.49 -8.26
N ARG A 25 0.67 13.31 -7.73
CA ARG A 25 0.36 14.62 -8.32
C ARG A 25 1.58 15.53 -8.41
N GLN A 26 2.40 15.59 -7.36
CA GLN A 26 3.62 16.41 -7.35
C GLN A 26 4.63 15.97 -8.43
N TRP A 27 4.90 14.67 -8.52
CA TRP A 27 5.82 14.13 -9.53
C TRP A 27 5.32 14.34 -10.95
N THR A 28 4.02 14.15 -11.17
CA THR A 28 3.39 14.34 -12.49
C THR A 28 3.12 15.80 -12.83
N ALA A 29 3.41 16.75 -11.93
CA ALA A 29 3.25 18.17 -12.20
C ALA A 29 4.34 18.73 -13.14
N ASP A 30 5.46 18.02 -13.28
CA ASP A 30 6.54 18.35 -14.22
C ASP A 30 6.05 18.32 -15.67
N THR A 31 6.51 19.27 -16.47
CA THR A 31 6.07 19.47 -17.85
C THR A 31 6.32 18.26 -18.74
N ARG A 32 7.34 17.44 -18.45
CA ARG A 32 7.64 16.20 -19.18
C ARG A 32 6.52 15.17 -19.06
N PHE A 33 5.87 15.07 -17.90
CA PHE A 33 4.73 14.15 -17.71
C PHE A 33 3.43 14.72 -18.30
N LYS A 34 3.28 16.05 -18.32
CA LYS A 34 2.13 16.72 -18.93
C LYS A 34 2.15 16.68 -20.46
N ALA A 35 3.33 16.55 -21.07
CA ALA A 35 3.50 16.48 -22.52
C ALA A 35 3.08 15.14 -23.14
N ILE A 36 2.82 14.11 -22.31
CA ILE A 36 2.42 12.78 -22.80
C ILE A 36 0.93 12.78 -23.15
N ALA A 37 0.63 12.98 -24.44
CA ALA A 37 -0.73 13.03 -24.96
C ALA A 37 -1.55 11.78 -24.62
N GLY A 38 -2.84 11.98 -24.26
CA GLY A 38 -3.77 10.89 -23.97
C GLY A 38 -3.57 10.19 -22.63
N THR A 39 -2.69 10.69 -21.75
CA THR A 39 -2.43 10.07 -20.45
C THR A 39 -2.88 10.93 -19.28
N THR A 40 -3.33 10.28 -18.22
CA THR A 40 -3.49 10.88 -16.88
C THR A 40 -2.49 10.20 -15.96
N SER A 41 -1.24 10.65 -16.01
CA SER A 41 -0.11 10.04 -15.29
C SER A 41 -0.34 9.92 -13.77
N TRP A 42 -1.19 10.77 -13.19
CA TRP A 42 -1.59 10.68 -11.78
C TRP A 42 -2.54 9.50 -11.46
N THR A 43 -3.27 8.99 -12.45
CA THR A 43 -4.31 7.96 -12.28
C THR A 43 -3.72 6.62 -11.85
N CYS A 44 -2.62 6.18 -12.48
CA CYS A 44 -1.93 4.94 -12.10
C CYS A 44 -1.36 5.02 -10.68
N GLY A 45 -0.86 6.19 -10.28
CA GLY A 45 -0.35 6.44 -8.93
C GLY A 45 -1.43 6.61 -7.86
N THR A 46 -2.73 6.60 -8.22
CA THR A 46 -3.84 6.87 -7.31
C THR A 46 -4.82 5.70 -7.21
N LEU A 47 -5.27 5.15 -8.34
CA LEU A 47 -6.29 4.10 -8.35
C LEU A 47 -5.78 2.78 -7.77
N GLY A 48 -4.53 2.39 -8.08
CA GLY A 48 -3.94 1.17 -7.53
C GLY A 48 -3.87 1.19 -6.00
N TRP A 49 -3.47 2.32 -5.41
CA TRP A 49 -3.41 2.47 -3.96
C TRP A 49 -4.78 2.49 -3.29
N TYR A 50 -5.79 3.01 -3.98
CA TYR A 50 -7.17 2.93 -3.49
C TYR A 50 -7.70 1.49 -3.47
N GLN A 51 -7.41 0.69 -4.50
CA GLN A 51 -7.77 -0.73 -4.54
C GLN A 51 -7.11 -1.50 -3.38
N VAL A 52 -5.81 -1.27 -3.14
CA VAL A 52 -5.08 -1.94 -2.05
C VAL A 52 -5.59 -1.51 -0.67
N ARG A 53 -6.01 -0.24 -0.51
CA ARG A 53 -6.69 0.23 0.71
C ARG A 53 -7.99 -0.53 0.97
N LEU A 54 -8.82 -0.74 -0.06
CA LEU A 54 -10.09 -1.47 0.08
C LEU A 54 -9.88 -2.92 0.50
N LEU A 55 -8.86 -3.60 -0.05
CA LEU A 55 -8.49 -4.95 0.38
C LEU A 55 -8.15 -5.01 1.87
N HIS A 56 -7.33 -4.07 2.36
CA HIS A 56 -6.99 -4.03 3.78
C HIS A 56 -8.20 -3.72 4.66
N TRP A 57 -9.08 -2.82 4.22
CA TRP A 57 -10.31 -2.54 4.93
C TRP A 57 -11.21 -3.77 5.01
N GLN A 58 -11.36 -4.53 3.92
CA GLN A 58 -12.10 -5.78 3.88
C GLN A 58 -11.53 -6.81 4.86
N TRP A 59 -10.22 -7.08 4.83
CA TRP A 59 -9.58 -8.00 5.77
C TRP A 59 -9.71 -7.53 7.23
N SER A 60 -9.72 -6.22 7.48
CA SER A 60 -9.92 -5.68 8.84
C SER A 60 -11.34 -5.87 9.38
N ARG A 61 -12.33 -5.99 8.49
CA ARG A 61 -13.74 -6.20 8.82
C ARG A 61 -14.06 -7.67 8.98
N ASP A 62 -13.49 -8.50 8.11
CA ASP A 62 -13.64 -9.95 8.13
C ASP A 62 -12.29 -10.65 7.91
N PRO A 63 -11.57 -10.97 9.01
CA PRO A 63 -10.30 -11.68 8.94
C PRO A 63 -10.41 -13.11 8.38
N SER A 64 -11.60 -13.72 8.38
CA SER A 64 -11.78 -15.10 7.90
C SER A 64 -11.54 -15.22 6.39
N LEU A 65 -11.68 -14.12 5.65
CA LEU A 65 -11.34 -14.03 4.23
C LEU A 65 -9.88 -14.36 3.96
N LEU A 66 -8.98 -14.10 4.92
CA LEU A 66 -7.57 -14.47 4.80
C LEU A 66 -7.35 -15.98 4.92
N GLN A 67 -8.37 -16.81 5.17
CA GLN A 67 -8.25 -18.26 5.07
C GLN A 67 -8.35 -18.77 3.62
N ASP A 68 -8.97 -17.98 2.73
CA ASP A 68 -9.02 -18.25 1.30
C ASP A 68 -7.60 -18.12 0.68
N PRO A 69 -7.11 -19.14 -0.06
CA PRO A 69 -5.80 -19.10 -0.71
C PRO A 69 -5.58 -17.89 -1.63
N LEU A 70 -6.61 -17.40 -2.31
CA LEU A 70 -6.54 -16.23 -3.17
C LEU A 70 -6.26 -14.96 -2.35
N ASN A 71 -6.93 -14.79 -1.22
CA ASN A 71 -6.68 -13.66 -0.32
C ASN A 71 -5.29 -13.74 0.30
N LYS A 72 -4.82 -14.93 0.69
CA LYS A 72 -3.43 -15.14 1.14
C LYS A 72 -2.43 -14.75 0.06
N ALA A 73 -2.66 -15.16 -1.18
CA ALA A 73 -1.81 -14.82 -2.31
C ALA A 73 -1.78 -13.31 -2.57
N MET A 74 -2.94 -12.65 -2.60
CA MET A 74 -3.03 -11.19 -2.73
C MET A 74 -2.28 -10.47 -1.60
N ALA A 75 -2.45 -10.89 -0.36
CA ALA A 75 -1.73 -10.34 0.78
C ALA A 75 -0.21 -10.50 0.63
N GLY A 76 0.25 -11.68 0.21
CA GLY A 76 1.66 -11.96 -0.05
C GLY A 76 2.24 -11.08 -1.15
N ILE A 77 1.55 -10.95 -2.29
CA ILE A 77 1.97 -10.09 -3.41
C ILE A 77 2.10 -8.63 -2.94
N VAL A 78 1.10 -8.12 -2.23
CA VAL A 78 1.15 -6.74 -1.71
C VAL A 78 2.34 -6.57 -0.76
N ASN A 79 2.61 -7.53 0.12
CA ASN A 79 3.73 -7.43 1.05
C ASN A 79 5.09 -7.41 0.35
N ILE A 80 5.28 -8.26 -0.67
CA ILE A 80 6.48 -8.28 -1.51
C ILE A 80 6.66 -6.93 -2.21
N LEU A 81 5.59 -6.37 -2.79
CA LEU A 81 5.65 -5.06 -3.45
C LEU A 81 6.06 -3.94 -2.49
N LEU A 82 5.57 -3.95 -1.25
CA LEU A 82 5.97 -2.96 -0.24
C LEU A 82 7.45 -3.08 0.12
N TRP A 83 7.93 -4.30 0.41
CA TRP A 83 9.33 -4.50 0.75
C TRP A 83 10.27 -4.15 -0.41
N ALA A 84 9.93 -4.54 -1.63
CA ALA A 84 10.66 -4.16 -2.83
C ALA A 84 10.69 -2.64 -3.02
N SER A 85 9.54 -1.97 -2.83
CA SER A 85 9.44 -0.50 -2.93
C SER A 85 10.25 0.20 -1.84
N SER A 86 10.19 -0.28 -0.60
CA SER A 86 10.98 0.25 0.51
C SER A 86 12.48 0.11 0.26
N ALA A 87 12.93 -1.06 -0.16
CA ALA A 87 14.33 -1.32 -0.50
C ALA A 87 14.81 -0.41 -1.64
N TRP A 88 13.98 -0.25 -2.68
CA TRP A 88 14.26 0.66 -3.78
C TRP A 88 14.38 2.10 -3.29
N TYR A 89 13.40 2.62 -2.56
CA TYR A 89 13.42 3.99 -2.06
C TYR A 89 14.62 4.27 -1.15
N SER A 90 14.96 3.32 -0.26
CA SER A 90 16.16 3.42 0.57
C SER A 90 17.44 3.51 -0.27
N LYS A 91 17.58 2.64 -1.27
CA LYS A 91 18.75 2.63 -2.19
C LYS A 91 18.95 3.97 -2.91
N TYR A 92 17.86 4.67 -3.24
CA TYR A 92 17.90 5.95 -3.96
C TYR A 92 17.76 7.18 -3.05
N GLY A 93 17.92 7.02 -1.72
CA GLY A 93 17.95 8.13 -0.76
C GLY A 93 16.59 8.73 -0.42
N ILE A 94 15.48 8.08 -0.79
CA ILE A 94 14.11 8.49 -0.46
C ILE A 94 13.71 7.84 0.88
N ASN A 95 14.48 8.14 1.93
CA ASN A 95 14.46 7.42 3.19
C ASN A 95 13.14 7.55 3.96
N ASP A 96 12.54 8.75 3.97
CA ASP A 96 11.27 8.97 4.67
C ASP A 96 10.16 8.07 4.12
N THR A 97 10.05 7.98 2.78
CA THR A 97 9.08 7.09 2.12
C THR A 97 9.41 5.62 2.37
N ALA A 98 10.69 5.26 2.33
CA ALA A 98 11.13 3.89 2.60
C ALA A 98 10.69 3.43 4.00
N VAL A 99 10.92 4.26 5.03
CA VAL A 99 10.54 3.95 6.41
C VAL A 99 9.03 3.76 6.55
N VAL A 100 8.21 4.66 5.99
CA VAL A 100 6.75 4.56 6.07
C VAL A 100 6.22 3.29 5.39
N ILE A 101 6.79 2.92 4.25
CA ILE A 101 6.42 1.69 3.53
C ILE A 101 6.87 0.45 4.30
N ALA A 102 8.09 0.43 4.86
CA ALA A 102 8.59 -0.67 5.68
C ALA A 102 7.71 -0.92 6.91
N ILE A 103 7.29 0.14 7.61
CA ILE A 103 6.38 0.04 8.76
C ILE A 103 5.04 -0.57 8.32
N SER A 104 4.50 -0.12 7.18
CA SER A 104 3.24 -0.63 6.64
C SER A 104 3.36 -2.11 6.21
N ALA A 105 4.50 -2.50 5.64
CA ALA A 105 4.81 -3.87 5.27
C ALA A 105 4.88 -4.78 6.51
N ALA A 106 5.53 -4.32 7.58
CA ALA A 106 5.59 -5.06 8.84
C ALA A 106 4.19 -5.22 9.45
N LEU A 107 3.41 -4.13 9.56
CA LEU A 107 2.04 -4.17 10.10
C LEU A 107 1.14 -5.13 9.33
N GLN A 108 1.20 -5.10 8.00
CA GLN A 108 0.46 -6.03 7.16
C GLN A 108 0.91 -7.47 7.40
N ALA A 109 2.22 -7.75 7.35
CA ALA A 109 2.75 -9.11 7.49
C ALA A 109 2.35 -9.72 8.85
N PHE A 110 2.47 -8.97 9.94
CA PHE A 110 2.07 -9.44 11.27
C PHE A 110 0.55 -9.58 11.40
N GLY A 111 -0.21 -8.63 10.87
CA GLY A 111 -1.67 -8.69 10.91
C GLY A 111 -2.24 -9.87 10.13
N VAL A 112 -1.75 -10.09 8.91
CA VAL A 112 -2.14 -11.22 8.05
C VAL A 112 -1.63 -12.53 8.64
N GLY A 113 -0.37 -12.60 9.05
CA GLY A 113 0.21 -13.79 9.67
C GLY A 113 -0.60 -14.27 10.86
N LYS A 114 -0.98 -13.35 11.77
CA LYS A 114 -1.83 -13.68 12.92
C LYS A 114 -3.24 -14.15 12.52
N ALA A 115 -3.81 -13.63 11.44
CA ALA A 115 -5.15 -14.01 10.97
C ALA A 115 -5.16 -15.33 10.18
N CYS A 116 -4.00 -15.76 9.67
CA CYS A 116 -3.82 -17.01 8.93
C CYS A 116 -3.49 -18.22 9.81
N LEU A 117 -3.02 -17.99 11.05
CA LEU A 117 -2.81 -19.00 12.09
C LEU A 117 -4.14 -19.38 12.76
#